data_AF-A0A1R1LKI8-F1
#
_entry.id   AF-A0A1R1LKI8-F1
#
_cell.length_a   1.000
_cell.length_b   1.000
_cell.length_c   1.000
_cell.angle_alpha   90.00
_cell.angle_beta   90.00
_cell.angle_gamma   90.00
#
_symmetry.space_group_name_H-M   'P 1'
#
loop_
_entity.id
_entity.type
_entity.pdbx_description
1 polymer ?
#
loop_
_entity_poly.entity_id
_entity_poly.type
_entity_poly.pdbx_seq_one_letter_code
_entity_poly.pdbx_strand_id
1 'polypeptide(L)'
;MDFWIFDYHFNNALLTVMGIFCFFGLTFGWFFRKGLSIWRGVIALFVFAPILGFLVAINFWPLSLAFLAGFLIHAAKPIYYQATGRG
;
A
#
# COMPACT_ATOMS: atom_id res chain seq x y z
N MET A 1 18.61 -13.83 0.86
CA MET A 1 17.65 -14.82 1.38
C MET A 1 16.75 -15.14 0.21
N ASP A 2 16.79 -16.37 -0.25
CA ASP A 2 16.01 -16.80 -1.40
C ASP A 2 15.09 -17.95 -0.96
N PHE A 3 13.81 -17.90 -1.36
CA PHE A 3 12.82 -18.92 -1.00
C PHE A 3 11.67 -18.95 -2.01
N TRP A 4 10.87 -20.01 -1.95
CA TRP A 4 9.73 -20.22 -2.83
C TRP A 4 8.42 -20.18 -2.05
N ILE A 5 7.46 -19.39 -2.54
CA ILE A 5 6.10 -19.30 -1.99
C ILE A 5 5.13 -19.13 -3.17
N PHE A 6 4.08 -19.96 -3.21
CA PHE A 6 3.05 -19.94 -4.26
C PHE A 6 3.65 -19.89 -5.69
N ASP A 7 4.62 -20.75 -5.96
CA ASP A 7 5.34 -20.85 -7.25
C ASP A 7 6.15 -19.61 -7.68
N TYR A 8 6.30 -18.61 -6.78
CA TYR A 8 7.19 -17.48 -6.99
C TYR A 8 8.53 -17.68 -6.30
N HIS A 9 9.60 -17.39 -7.05
CA HIS A 9 10.95 -17.33 -6.51
C HIS A 9 11.22 -15.94 -5.92
N PHE A 10 11.21 -15.85 -4.60
CA PHE A 10 11.57 -14.63 -3.88
C PHE A 10 13.08 -14.58 -3.74
N ASN A 11 13.70 -13.67 -4.47
CA ASN A 11 15.11 -13.35 -4.32
C ASN A 11 15.29 -11.98 -3.64
N ASN A 12 16.54 -11.65 -3.26
CA ASN A 12 16.85 -10.36 -2.63
C ASN A 12 16.37 -9.14 -3.44
N ALA A 13 16.43 -9.19 -4.77
CA ALA A 13 16.01 -8.07 -5.62
C ALA A 13 14.49 -7.87 -5.55
N LEU A 14 13.72 -8.94 -5.66
CA LEU A 14 12.27 -8.93 -5.55
C LEU A 14 11.82 -8.44 -4.17
N LEU A 15 12.45 -8.95 -3.10
CA LEU A 15 12.18 -8.53 -1.73
C LEU A 15 12.47 -7.03 -1.52
N THR A 16 13.55 -6.51 -2.11
CA THR A 16 13.89 -5.08 -2.05
C THR A 16 12.82 -4.24 -2.74
N VAL A 17 12.39 -4.64 -3.94
CA VAL A 17 11.31 -3.96 -4.67
C VAL A 17 10.01 -4.01 -3.86
N MET A 18 9.63 -5.15 -3.30
CA MET A 18 8.46 -5.26 -2.42
C MET A 18 8.57 -4.37 -1.18
N GLY A 19 9.77 -4.25 -0.58
CA GLY A 19 10.02 -3.33 0.52
C GLY A 19 9.80 -1.87 0.14
N ILE A 20 10.23 -1.46 -1.05
CA ILE A 20 10.01 -0.10 -1.59
C ILE A 20 8.50 0.15 -1.77
N PHE A 21 7.76 -0.79 -2.37
CA PHE A 21 6.32 -0.64 -2.55
C PHE A 21 5.55 -0.67 -1.23
N CYS A 22 6.00 -1.46 -0.26
CA CYS A 22 5.47 -1.43 1.11
C CYS A 22 5.69 -0.05 1.75
N PHE A 23 6.87 0.56 1.57
CA PHE A 23 7.15 1.91 2.06
C PHE A 23 6.27 2.98 1.39
N PHE A 24 6.04 2.87 0.08
CA PHE A 24 5.07 3.74 -0.60
C PHE A 24 3.65 3.53 -0.06
N GLY A 25 3.26 2.29 0.20
CA GLY A 25 1.99 1.96 0.86
C GLY A 25 1.87 2.62 2.24
N LEU A 26 2.89 2.47 3.09
CA LEU A 26 2.96 3.11 4.41
C LEU A 26 2.79 4.62 4.33
N THR A 27 3.51 5.25 3.39
CA THR A 27 3.46 6.70 3.16
C THR A 27 2.08 7.13 2.68
N PHE A 28 1.49 6.38 1.74
CA PHE A 28 0.13 6.63 1.26
C PHE A 28 -0.90 6.51 2.40
N GLY A 29 -0.82 5.45 3.20
CA GLY A 29 -1.71 5.21 4.34
C GLY A 29 -1.58 6.29 5.42
N TRP A 30 -0.38 6.85 5.59
CA TRP A 30 -0.13 7.93 6.55
C TRP A 30 -0.98 9.18 6.29
N PHE A 31 -1.31 9.50 5.04
CA PHE A 31 -2.22 10.60 4.70
C PHE A 31 -3.62 10.45 5.31
N PHE A 32 -4.05 9.20 5.55
CA PHE A 32 -5.35 8.84 6.08
C PHE A 32 -5.36 8.56 7.59
N ARG A 33 -4.18 8.61 8.26
CA ARG A 33 -4.01 8.21 9.67
C ARG A 33 -4.89 8.96 10.68
N LYS A 34 -5.26 10.22 10.37
CA LYS A 34 -6.05 11.11 11.24
C LYS A 34 -7.50 11.27 10.75
N GLY A 35 -7.97 10.38 9.89
CA GLY A 35 -9.29 10.46 9.27
C GLY A 35 -9.22 10.90 7.80
N LEU A 36 -10.35 10.71 7.10
CA LEU A 36 -10.45 10.81 5.65
C LEU A 36 -10.84 12.25 5.30
N SER A 37 -9.84 13.13 5.27
CA SER A 37 -10.05 14.46 4.69
C SER A 37 -10.02 14.32 3.17
N ILE A 38 -11.12 14.70 2.51
CA ILE A 38 -11.26 14.64 1.04
C ILE A 38 -10.06 15.29 0.35
N TRP A 39 -9.63 16.47 0.80
CA TRP A 39 -8.48 17.18 0.22
C TRP A 39 -7.16 16.42 0.36
N ARG A 40 -6.91 15.78 1.51
CA ARG A 40 -5.70 14.96 1.70
C ARG A 40 -5.73 13.70 0.84
N GLY A 41 -6.90 13.09 0.70
CA GLY A 41 -7.11 11.93 -0.17
C GLY A 41 -6.86 12.26 -1.65
N VAL A 42 -7.37 13.40 -2.13
CA VAL A 42 -7.13 13.86 -3.51
C VAL A 42 -5.65 14.15 -3.74
N ILE A 43 -4.98 14.86 -2.83
CA ILE A 43 -3.54 15.14 -2.95
C ILE A 43 -2.74 13.83 -2.95
N ALA A 44 -3.03 12.91 -2.04
CA ALA A 44 -2.38 11.61 -1.99
C ALA A 44 -2.61 10.82 -3.28
N LEU A 45 -3.82 10.83 -3.85
CA LEU A 45 -4.10 10.18 -5.13
C LEU A 45 -3.30 10.79 -6.27
N PHE A 46 -3.18 12.12 -6.37
CA PHE A 46 -2.36 12.74 -7.43
C PHE A 46 -0.88 12.40 -7.30
N VAL A 47 -0.33 12.39 -6.08
CA VAL A 47 1.08 12.08 -5.83
C VAL A 47 1.38 10.59 -6.09
N PHE A 48 0.47 9.70 -5.69
CA PHE A 48 0.67 8.24 -5.79
C PHE A 48 0.03 7.62 -7.04
N ALA A 49 -0.69 8.38 -7.86
CA ALA A 49 -1.27 7.94 -9.13
C ALA A 49 -0.30 7.16 -10.03
N PRO A 50 0.95 7.61 -10.29
CA PRO A 50 1.86 6.84 -11.13
C PRO A 50 2.25 5.49 -10.49
N ILE A 51 2.38 5.43 -9.17
CA ILE A 51 2.71 4.20 -8.42
C ILE A 51 1.54 3.22 -8.50
N LEU A 52 0.31 3.71 -8.32
CA LEU A 52 -0.91 2.89 -8.45
C LEU A 52 -1.10 2.40 -9.90
N GLY A 53 -0.88 3.27 -10.89
CA GLY A 53 -0.92 2.89 -12.30
C GLY A 53 0.09 1.80 -12.65
N PHE A 54 1.30 1.89 -12.09
CA PHE A 54 2.33 0.87 -12.25
C PHE A 54 1.95 -0.48 -11.63
N LEU A 55 1.39 -0.47 -10.41
CA LEU A 55 0.90 -1.69 -9.74
C LEU A 55 -0.17 -2.40 -10.58
N VAL A 56 -1.08 -1.64 -11.19
CA VAL A 56 -2.12 -2.19 -12.08
C VAL A 56 -1.51 -2.75 -13.36
N ALA A 57 -0.55 -2.05 -13.96
CA ALA A 57 0.07 -2.46 -15.22
C ALA A 57 0.88 -3.77 -15.11
N ILE A 58 1.60 -3.96 -14.01
CA ILE A 58 2.42 -5.17 -13.81
C ILE A 58 1.57 -6.41 -13.50
N ASN A 59 0.36 -6.24 -12.95
CA ASN A 59 -0.54 -7.34 -12.57
C ASN A 59 0.17 -8.46 -11.75
N PHE A 60 1.03 -8.06 -10.82
CA PHE A 60 1.79 -8.98 -9.97
C PHE A 60 1.34 -8.84 -8.52
N TRP A 61 0.53 -9.80 -8.07
CA TRP A 61 -0.17 -9.72 -6.79
C TRP A 61 0.75 -9.61 -5.55
N PRO A 62 1.96 -10.22 -5.47
CA PRO A 62 2.81 -10.06 -4.28
C PRO A 62 3.22 -8.61 -4.06
N LEU A 63 3.45 -7.85 -5.15
CA LEU A 63 3.79 -6.44 -5.06
C LEU A 63 2.60 -5.58 -4.62
N SER A 64 1.41 -5.86 -5.17
CA SER A 64 0.17 -5.22 -4.76
C SER A 64 -0.16 -5.49 -3.29
N LEU A 65 0.08 -6.72 -2.81
CA LEU A 65 -0.08 -7.06 -1.40
C LEU A 65 0.94 -6.37 -0.51
N ALA A 66 2.21 -6.26 -0.91
CA ALA A 66 3.21 -5.53 -0.14
C ALA A 66 2.80 -4.05 0.03
N PHE A 67 2.33 -3.41 -1.05
CA PHE A 67 1.79 -2.05 -0.99
C PHE A 67 0.56 -1.97 -0.08
N LEU A 68 -0.41 -2.87 -0.25
CA LEU A 68 -1.65 -2.87 0.53
C LEU A 68 -1.39 -3.10 2.03
N ALA A 69 -0.48 -4.02 2.37
CA ALA A 69 -0.06 -4.26 3.75
C ALA A 69 0.54 -3.00 4.38
N GLY A 70 1.43 -2.31 3.66
CA GLY A 70 1.97 -1.03 4.07
C GLY A 70 0.89 0.03 4.30
N PHE A 71 -0.04 0.17 3.35
CA PHE A 71 -1.16 1.10 3.44
C PHE A 71 -2.05 0.87 4.67
N LEU A 72 -2.44 -0.39 4.89
CA LEU A 72 -3.35 -0.75 5.96
C LEU A 72 -2.78 -0.49 7.36
N ILE A 73 -1.45 -0.52 7.54
CA ILE A 73 -0.83 -0.22 8.85
C ILE A 73 -1.29 1.14 9.40
N HIS A 74 -1.41 2.16 8.54
CA HIS A 74 -1.86 3.50 8.96
C HIS A 74 -3.33 3.76 8.67
N ALA A 75 -3.90 3.14 7.64
CA ALA A 75 -5.26 3.40 7.19
C ALA A 75 -6.32 2.49 7.83
N ALA A 76 -5.98 1.29 8.31
CA ALA A 76 -6.99 0.33 8.78
C ALA A 76 -7.80 0.84 9.97
N LYS A 77 -7.13 1.36 11.02
CA LYS A 77 -7.78 1.91 12.20
C LYS A 77 -8.75 3.07 11.89
N PRO A 78 -8.35 4.14 11.17
CA PRO A 78 -9.25 5.23 10.84
C PRO A 78 -10.40 4.82 9.89
N ILE A 79 -10.15 3.91 8.93
CA ILE A 79 -11.21 3.37 8.06
C ILE A 79 -12.25 2.61 8.89
N TYR A 80 -11.81 1.75 9.82
CA TYR A 80 -12.69 0.98 10.68
C TYR A 80 -13.62 1.87 11.52
N TYR A 81 -13.09 2.93 12.14
CA TYR A 81 -13.92 3.83 12.95
C TYR A 81 -14.95 4.60 12.12
N GLN A 82 -14.58 5.04 10.92
CA GLN A 82 -15.52 5.71 10.01
C GLN A 82 -16.61 4.75 9.51
N ALA A 83 -16.22 3.53 9.12
CA ALA A 83 -17.16 2.51 8.64
C ALA A 83 -18.16 2.07 9.73
N THR A 84 -17.78 2.16 11.01
CA THR A 84 -18.61 1.74 12.14
C THR A 84 -19.26 2.91 12.89
N GLY A 85 -19.08 4.16 12.44
CA GLY A 85 -19.63 5.35 13.10
C GLY A 85 -19.07 5.63 14.50
N ARG A 86 -17.89 5.06 14.82
CA ARG A 86 -17.21 5.18 16.13
C ARG A 86 -16.10 6.25 16.13
N GLY A 87 -16.19 7.21 15.20
CA GLY A 87 -15.20 8.26 14.95
C GLY A 87 -15.48 9.55 15.73
#